data_AF-A0A920H5D0-F1
#
_entry.id   AF-A0A920H5D0-F1
#
_cell.length_a   1.000
_cell.length_b   1.000
_cell.length_c   1.000
_cell.angle_alpha   90.00
_cell.angle_beta   90.00
_cell.angle_gamma   90.00
#
_symmetry.space_group_name_H-M   'P 1'
#
loop_
_entity.id
_entity.type
_entity.pdbx_description
1 polymer ?
#
loop_
_entity_poly.entity_id
_entity_poly.type
_entity_poly.pdbx_seq_one_letter_code
_entity_poly.pdbx_strand_id
1 'polypeptide(L)'
;MKLFKILVIIFTFLFSQKSFSVDLIQIYEVAKRNDPILLESEARHKSIMQSYPIARSALLPRLDFNASSKRTREAISGSVYGRSSSTSQYTTDQHSFDFAQPVYRKDLYTLLKKSKLEVAQSLAERDLARQELIIRVTEAYFDILKSKDQLAFAESELNYTSATLRGAKEKFKLGIISELELKDIQSYYEVSKSNLFSAKNNLDVAKDSIYLITGNRFEIYNSLNKLFKPSLSDIKNLIEWEQLAGKYNLSLIAQKNLVEVKEKDLNTRNQSIIQQLI
;
A
#
# COMPACT_ATOMS: atom_id res chain seq x y z
N MET A 1 49.35 8.70 32.31
CA MET A 1 48.26 9.65 31.95
C MET A 1 48.17 10.00 30.46
N LYS A 2 49.26 10.16 29.69
CA LYS A 2 49.18 10.51 28.25
C LYS A 2 48.59 9.39 27.36
N LEU A 3 48.91 8.12 27.64
CA LEU A 3 48.38 6.94 26.93
C LEU A 3 46.88 6.72 27.13
N PHE A 4 46.36 6.98 28.34
CA PHE A 4 44.92 6.89 28.64
C PHE A 4 44.11 7.94 27.88
N LYS A 5 44.64 9.17 27.74
CA LYS A 5 43.99 10.23 26.95
C LYS A 5 43.92 9.90 25.45
N ILE A 6 44.95 9.26 24.90
CA ILE A 6 44.97 8.84 23.48
C ILE A 6 43.92 7.74 23.22
N LEU A 7 43.77 6.79 24.16
CA LEU A 7 42.82 5.69 24.03
C LEU A 7 41.35 6.17 24.12
N VAL A 8 41.07 7.18 24.95
CA VAL A 8 39.75 7.83 25.03
C VAL A 8 39.41 8.58 23.74
N ILE A 9 40.36 9.27 23.12
CA ILE A 9 40.14 10.02 21.87
C ILE A 9 39.82 9.08 20.70
N ILE A 10 40.50 7.94 20.61
CA ILE A 10 40.24 6.92 19.57
C ILE A 10 38.87 6.26 19.77
N PHE A 11 38.47 6.00 21.02
CA PHE A 11 37.16 5.43 21.34
C PHE A 11 36.01 6.40 20.99
N THR A 12 36.18 7.71 21.19
CA THR A 12 35.20 8.72 20.78
C THR A 12 35.07 8.87 19.26
N PHE A 13 36.12 8.59 18.48
CA PHE A 13 36.06 8.66 17.01
C PHE A 13 35.33 7.47 16.39
N LEU A 14 35.40 6.30 17.03
CA LEU A 14 34.69 5.07 16.61
C LEU A 14 33.18 5.13 16.88
N PHE A 15 32.72 6.01 17.78
CA PHE A 15 31.31 6.19 18.13
C PHE A 15 30.64 7.39 17.43
N SER A 16 31.28 7.96 16.40
CA SER A 16 30.68 9.02 15.58
C SER A 16 29.54 8.43 14.72
N GLN A 17 28.40 8.18 15.34
CA GLN A 17 27.13 7.91 14.68
C GLN A 17 26.89 9.06 13.71
N LYS A 18 26.91 8.77 12.40
CA LYS A 18 26.50 9.76 11.41
C LYS A 18 25.00 10.02 11.63
N SER A 19 24.70 11.10 12.32
CA SER A 19 23.34 11.62 12.46
C SER A 19 22.90 12.17 11.10
N PHE A 20 22.39 11.28 10.24
CA PHE A 20 21.80 11.68 8.98
C PHE A 20 20.37 12.13 9.22
N SER A 21 20.15 13.42 9.01
CA SER A 21 18.80 13.95 8.89
C SER A 21 18.20 13.48 7.56
N VAL A 22 16.99 12.93 7.63
CA VAL A 22 16.35 12.24 6.50
C VAL A 22 15.59 13.25 5.65
N ASP A 23 15.69 13.10 4.33
CA ASP A 23 14.99 13.91 3.34
C ASP A 23 13.81 13.16 2.72
N LEU A 24 12.87 13.88 2.10
CA LEU A 24 11.67 13.32 1.45
C LEU A 24 12.01 12.16 0.50
N ILE A 25 13.03 12.33 -0.34
CA ILE A 25 13.46 11.31 -1.33
C ILE A 25 13.93 10.04 -0.62
N GLN A 26 14.65 10.18 0.50
CA GLN A 26 15.12 9.03 1.27
C GLN A 26 13.97 8.28 1.93
N ILE A 27 12.97 9.00 2.46
CA ILE A 27 11.75 8.39 3.00
C ILE A 27 11.01 7.65 1.89
N TYR A 28 10.88 8.23 0.71
CA TYR A 28 10.26 7.57 -0.44
C TYR A 28 10.98 6.28 -0.87
N GLU A 29 12.31 6.26 -0.91
CA GLU A 29 13.08 5.05 -1.25
C GLU A 29 12.95 3.93 -0.21
N VAL A 30 12.70 4.27 1.06
CA VAL A 30 12.35 3.29 2.08
C VAL A 30 10.89 2.85 1.91
N ALA A 31 9.97 3.79 1.73
CA ALA A 31 8.54 3.54 1.53
C ALA A 31 8.28 2.60 0.34
N LYS A 32 8.96 2.81 -0.78
CA LYS A 32 8.84 1.99 -1.99
C LYS A 32 9.09 0.49 -1.76
N ARG A 33 9.88 0.14 -0.74
CA ARG A 33 10.21 -1.26 -0.41
C ARG A 33 9.31 -1.85 0.68
N ASN A 34 8.71 -1.00 1.51
CA ASN A 34 8.05 -1.43 2.75
C ASN A 34 6.57 -1.08 2.83
N ASP A 35 6.04 -0.20 1.97
CA ASP A 35 4.65 0.25 2.04
C ASP A 35 3.68 -0.92 1.80
N PRO A 36 2.80 -1.24 2.77
CA PRO A 36 1.91 -2.39 2.66
C PRO A 36 0.93 -2.31 1.47
N ILE A 37 0.42 -1.10 1.18
CA ILE A 37 -0.56 -0.88 0.10
C ILE A 37 0.08 -1.10 -1.27
N LEU A 38 1.29 -0.58 -1.48
CA LEU A 38 2.05 -0.82 -2.70
C LEU A 38 2.39 -2.31 -2.85
N LEU A 39 2.88 -2.96 -1.78
CA LEU A 39 3.24 -4.37 -1.81
C LEU A 39 2.03 -5.27 -2.11
N GLU A 40 0.86 -4.97 -1.55
CA GLU A 40 -0.41 -5.63 -1.88
C GLU A 40 -0.73 -5.50 -3.37
N SER A 41 -0.68 -4.27 -3.90
CA SER A 41 -0.99 -4.00 -5.30
C SER A 41 0.00 -4.70 -6.25
N GLU A 42 1.29 -4.73 -5.91
CA GLU A 42 2.29 -5.47 -6.67
C GLU A 42 2.08 -6.99 -6.63
N ALA A 43 1.73 -7.54 -5.47
CA ALA A 43 1.40 -8.96 -5.34
C ALA A 43 0.14 -9.32 -6.13
N ARG A 44 -0.88 -8.47 -6.08
CA ARG A 44 -2.12 -8.63 -6.85
C ARG A 44 -1.86 -8.60 -8.35
N HIS A 45 -1.05 -7.65 -8.83
CA HIS A 45 -0.65 -7.61 -10.23
C HIS A 45 0.14 -8.85 -10.65
N LYS A 46 1.11 -9.32 -9.83
CA LYS A 46 1.86 -10.56 -10.11
C LYS A 46 0.95 -11.79 -10.19
N SER A 47 -0.07 -11.86 -9.36
CA SER A 47 -1.09 -12.93 -9.40
C SER A 47 -1.89 -12.87 -10.71
N ILE A 48 -2.44 -11.70 -11.05
CA ILE A 48 -3.23 -11.50 -12.28
C ILE A 48 -2.37 -11.70 -13.54
N MET A 49 -1.08 -11.38 -13.49
CA MET A 49 -0.14 -11.66 -14.58
C MET A 49 -0.11 -13.14 -14.98
N GLN A 50 -0.37 -14.07 -14.04
CA GLN A 50 -0.45 -15.51 -14.32
C GLN A 50 -1.71 -15.92 -15.09
N SER A 51 -2.76 -15.10 -15.10
CA SER A 51 -3.96 -15.37 -15.90
C SER A 51 -3.65 -15.44 -17.40
N TYR A 52 -2.65 -14.69 -17.89
CA TYR A 52 -2.24 -14.73 -19.30
C TYR A 52 -1.63 -16.09 -19.72
N PRO A 53 -0.56 -16.61 -19.07
CA PRO A 53 -0.02 -17.92 -19.41
C PRO A 53 -1.02 -19.05 -19.17
N ILE A 54 -1.88 -18.97 -18.15
CA ILE A 54 -2.96 -19.94 -17.93
C ILE A 54 -3.98 -19.94 -19.08
N ALA A 55 -4.41 -18.76 -19.54
CA ALA A 55 -5.29 -18.66 -20.70
C ALA A 55 -4.60 -19.16 -21.99
N ARG A 56 -3.30 -18.91 -22.13
CA ARG A 56 -2.50 -19.36 -23.26
C ARG A 56 -2.34 -20.88 -23.27
N SER A 57 -2.15 -21.52 -22.11
CA SER A 57 -1.99 -22.99 -22.04
C SER A 57 -3.25 -23.72 -22.50
N ALA A 58 -4.43 -23.11 -22.36
CA ALA A 58 -5.67 -23.69 -22.88
C ALA A 58 -5.68 -23.82 -24.42
N LEU A 59 -4.87 -23.05 -25.14
CA LEU A 59 -4.71 -23.14 -26.60
C LEU A 59 -3.62 -24.14 -27.02
N LEU A 60 -2.85 -24.66 -26.06
CA LEU A 60 -1.78 -25.63 -26.33
C LEU A 60 -2.31 -27.06 -26.21
N PRO A 61 -1.61 -28.05 -26.78
CA PRO A 61 -1.93 -29.44 -26.54
C PRO A 61 -1.83 -29.76 -25.06
N ARG A 62 -2.83 -30.46 -24.53
CA ARG A 62 -2.85 -31.00 -23.18
C ARG A 62 -2.60 -32.51 -23.27
N LEU A 63 -1.67 -32.99 -22.44
CA LEU A 63 -1.41 -34.40 -22.24
C LEU A 63 -1.65 -34.70 -20.77
N ASP A 64 -2.67 -35.52 -20.49
CA ASP A 64 -2.95 -36.01 -19.15
C ASP A 64 -2.60 -37.50 -19.07
N PHE A 65 -2.03 -37.91 -17.95
CA PHE A 65 -1.82 -39.31 -17.62
C PHE A 65 -2.64 -39.66 -16.40
N ASN A 66 -3.53 -40.64 -16.55
CA ASN A 66 -4.39 -41.11 -15.48
C ASN A 66 -4.00 -42.55 -15.15
N ALA A 67 -3.76 -42.82 -13.87
CA ALA A 67 -3.54 -44.16 -13.35
C ALA A 67 -4.45 -44.36 -12.13
N SER A 68 -5.24 -45.43 -12.15
CA SER A 68 -6.16 -45.76 -11.07
C SER A 68 -6.18 -47.26 -10.83
N SER A 69 -6.40 -47.65 -9.57
CA SER A 69 -6.57 -49.04 -9.15
C SER A 69 -7.82 -49.10 -8.29
N LYS A 70 -8.82 -49.88 -8.72
CA LYS A 70 -10.10 -50.04 -8.02
C LYS A 70 -10.29 -51.48 -7.62
N ARG A 71 -10.41 -51.73 -6.31
CA ARG A 71 -10.85 -53.03 -5.79
C ARG A 71 -12.36 -53.06 -5.69
N THR A 72 -12.98 -54.01 -6.37
CA THR A 72 -14.43 -54.17 -6.41
C THR A 72 -14.80 -55.50 -5.78
N ARG A 73 -15.75 -55.46 -4.85
CA ARG A 73 -16.38 -56.64 -4.23
C ARG A 73 -17.85 -56.60 -4.58
N GLU A 74 -18.28 -57.54 -5.41
CA GLU A 74 -19.67 -57.65 -5.85
C GLU A 74 -20.29 -58.94 -5.32
N ALA A 75 -21.42 -58.81 -4.65
CA ALA A 75 -22.23 -59.94 -4.24
C ALA A 75 -23.20 -60.26 -5.38
N ILE A 76 -23.03 -61.42 -6.02
CA ILE A 76 -23.93 -61.86 -7.08
C ILE A 76 -25.09 -62.61 -6.40
N SER A 77 -26.23 -61.93 -6.25
CA SER A 77 -27.47 -62.54 -5.74
C SER A 77 -28.25 -63.18 -6.90
N GLY A 78 -28.11 -64.49 -7.05
CA GLY A 78 -28.91 -65.31 -7.96
C GLY A 78 -28.68 -66.80 -7.70
N SER A 79 -29.71 -67.52 -7.25
CA SER A 79 -29.62 -68.97 -7.02
C SER A 79 -30.09 -69.72 -8.27
N VAL A 80 -29.18 -70.45 -8.92
CA VAL A 80 -29.56 -71.51 -9.85
C VAL A 80 -29.13 -72.82 -9.19
N TYR A 81 -30.10 -73.62 -8.77
CA TYR A 81 -29.95 -74.91 -8.06
C TYR A 81 -29.30 -74.89 -6.67
N GLY A 82 -29.71 -73.97 -5.79
CA GLY A 82 -29.44 -74.10 -4.34
C GLY A 82 -27.98 -73.95 -3.90
N ARG A 83 -27.09 -73.43 -4.76
CA ARG A 83 -25.71 -73.07 -4.39
C ARG A 83 -25.60 -71.60 -3.99
N SER A 84 -24.80 -71.36 -2.95
CA SER A 84 -24.57 -70.08 -2.25
C SER A 84 -24.23 -68.91 -3.18
N SER A 85 -24.65 -67.70 -2.78
CA SER A 85 -24.26 -66.43 -3.39
C SER A 85 -22.74 -66.34 -3.52
N SER A 86 -22.22 -66.32 -4.75
CA SER A 86 -20.80 -66.13 -4.99
C SER A 86 -20.45 -64.66 -4.82
N THR A 87 -19.49 -64.36 -3.95
CA THR A 87 -18.91 -63.02 -3.87
C THR A 87 -17.72 -62.95 -4.82
N SER A 88 -17.81 -62.09 -5.82
CA SER A 88 -16.69 -61.81 -6.73
C SER A 88 -15.84 -60.70 -6.16
N GLN A 89 -14.53 -60.90 -6.12
CA GLN A 89 -13.54 -59.89 -5.76
C GLN A 89 -12.52 -59.78 -6.88
N TYR A 90 -12.36 -58.59 -7.42
CA TYR A 90 -11.35 -58.32 -8.44
C TYR A 90 -10.76 -56.93 -8.25
N THR A 91 -9.52 -56.78 -8.73
CA THR A 91 -8.83 -55.50 -8.79
C THR A 91 -8.82 -55.08 -10.26
N THR A 92 -9.22 -53.84 -10.53
CA THR A 92 -9.16 -53.23 -11.86
C THR A 92 -8.13 -52.13 -11.83
N ASP A 93 -7.02 -52.36 -12.53
CA ASP A 93 -6.00 -51.34 -12.78
C ASP A 93 -6.27 -50.71 -14.14
N GLN A 94 -6.29 -49.38 -14.20
CA GLN A 94 -6.52 -48.61 -15.41
C GLN A 94 -5.46 -47.53 -15.55
N HIS A 95 -4.81 -47.52 -16.72
CA HIS A 95 -3.86 -46.49 -17.12
C HIS A 95 -4.34 -45.89 -18.46
N SER A 96 -4.46 -44.57 -18.54
CA SER A 96 -4.78 -43.87 -19.78
C SER A 96 -3.86 -42.67 -19.99
N PHE A 97 -3.59 -42.39 -21.27
CA PHE A 97 -3.01 -41.13 -21.71
C PHE A 97 -4.05 -40.42 -22.55
N ASP A 98 -4.41 -39.20 -22.14
CA ASP A 98 -5.41 -38.39 -22.80
C ASP A 98 -4.71 -37.19 -23.46
N PHE A 99 -4.70 -37.18 -24.79
CA PHE A 99 -4.15 -36.09 -25.58
C PHE A 99 -5.28 -35.27 -26.20
N ALA A 100 -5.35 -33.98 -25.86
CA ALA A 100 -6.37 -33.08 -26.39
C ALA A 100 -5.73 -31.79 -26.87
N GLN A 101 -5.95 -31.44 -28.15
CA GLN A 101 -5.54 -30.15 -28.70
C GLN A 101 -6.74 -29.47 -29.39
N PRO A 102 -7.10 -28.24 -29.00
CA PRO A 102 -8.11 -27.49 -29.73
C PRO A 102 -7.53 -27.03 -31.08
N VAL A 103 -8.12 -27.49 -32.18
CA VAL A 103 -7.76 -27.03 -33.54
C VAL A 103 -8.31 -25.62 -33.78
N TYR A 104 -9.56 -25.39 -33.41
CA TYR A 104 -10.19 -24.06 -33.48
C TYR A 104 -11.26 -23.89 -32.41
N ARG A 105 -11.06 -22.92 -31.52
CA ARG A 105 -11.99 -22.59 -30.42
C ARG A 105 -11.97 -21.09 -30.15
N LYS A 106 -12.96 -20.37 -30.68
CA LYS A 106 -13.07 -18.90 -30.60
C LYS A 106 -13.20 -18.41 -29.16
N ASP A 107 -13.82 -19.19 -28.30
CA ASP A 107 -13.96 -18.96 -26.87
C ASP A 107 -12.58 -18.91 -26.17
N LEU A 108 -11.66 -19.83 -26.49
CA LEU A 108 -10.31 -19.85 -25.92
C LEU A 108 -9.45 -18.65 -26.39
N TYR A 109 -9.58 -18.25 -27.66
CA TYR A 109 -8.94 -17.02 -28.14
C TYR A 109 -9.50 -15.76 -27.47
N THR A 110 -10.81 -15.75 -27.18
CA THR A 110 -11.45 -14.65 -26.46
C THR A 110 -10.98 -14.61 -25.00
N LEU A 111 -10.82 -15.76 -24.36
CA LEU A 111 -10.24 -15.89 -23.02
C LEU A 111 -8.80 -15.34 -22.97
N LEU A 112 -7.96 -15.64 -23.97
CA LEU A 112 -6.59 -15.10 -24.05
C LEU A 112 -6.59 -13.57 -24.22
N LYS A 113 -7.47 -13.03 -25.05
CA LYS A 113 -7.60 -11.57 -25.23
C LYS A 113 -8.07 -10.90 -23.94
N LYS A 114 -9.04 -11.51 -23.26
CA LYS A 114 -9.54 -11.06 -21.97
C LYS A 114 -8.44 -11.04 -20.91
N SER A 115 -7.69 -12.13 -20.75
CA SER A 115 -6.62 -12.18 -19.76
C SER A 115 -5.54 -11.14 -20.01
N LYS A 116 -5.24 -10.82 -21.28
CA LYS A 116 -4.35 -9.70 -21.63
C LYS A 116 -4.88 -8.34 -21.14
N LEU A 117 -6.18 -8.09 -21.28
CA LEU A 117 -6.81 -6.85 -20.80
C LEU A 117 -6.88 -6.79 -19.28
N GLU A 118 -7.15 -7.91 -18.60
CA GLU A 118 -7.09 -8.00 -17.12
C GLU A 118 -5.67 -7.69 -16.60
N VAL A 119 -4.64 -8.21 -17.28
CA VAL A 119 -3.25 -7.85 -16.96
C VAL A 119 -3.00 -6.35 -17.17
N ALA A 120 -3.48 -5.77 -18.27
CA ALA A 120 -3.33 -4.33 -18.53
C ALA A 120 -4.09 -3.46 -17.50
N GLN A 121 -5.28 -3.88 -17.06
CA GLN A 121 -6.01 -3.25 -15.98
C GLN A 121 -5.19 -3.29 -14.68
N SER A 122 -4.75 -4.48 -14.26
CA SER A 122 -3.98 -4.63 -13.02
C SER A 122 -2.65 -3.87 -13.03
N LEU A 123 -2.05 -3.68 -14.21
CA LEU A 123 -0.86 -2.86 -14.39
C LEU A 123 -1.15 -1.39 -14.09
N ALA A 124 -2.25 -0.85 -14.61
CA ALA A 124 -2.67 0.52 -14.35
C ALA A 124 -3.03 0.73 -12.86
N GLU A 125 -3.71 -0.24 -12.23
CA GLU A 125 -3.99 -0.21 -10.79
C GLU A 125 -2.71 -0.22 -9.93
N ARG A 126 -1.71 -1.02 -10.31
CA ARG A 126 -0.39 -1.04 -9.65
C ARG A 126 0.32 0.31 -9.77
N ASP A 127 0.33 0.88 -10.96
CA ASP A 127 1.01 2.16 -11.19
C ASP A 127 0.26 3.33 -10.52
N LEU A 128 -1.06 3.23 -10.37
CA LEU A 128 -1.86 4.17 -9.57
C LEU A 128 -1.45 4.10 -8.09
N ALA A 129 -1.35 2.90 -7.51
CA ALA A 129 -0.88 2.74 -6.12
C ALA A 129 0.54 3.31 -5.92
N ARG A 130 1.41 3.25 -6.94
CA ARG A 130 2.73 3.91 -6.91
C ARG A 130 2.63 5.44 -6.89
N GLN A 131 1.72 6.03 -7.67
CA GLN A 131 1.49 7.47 -7.64
C GLN A 131 0.91 7.92 -6.29
N GLU A 132 -0.05 7.17 -5.76
CA GLU A 132 -0.62 7.44 -4.44
C GLU A 132 0.42 7.33 -3.33
N LEU A 133 1.39 6.41 -3.43
CA LEU A 133 2.50 6.35 -2.50
C LEU A 133 3.33 7.64 -2.50
N ILE A 134 3.64 8.19 -3.69
CA ILE A 134 4.37 9.46 -3.80
C ILE A 134 3.62 10.58 -3.07
N ILE A 135 2.31 10.68 -3.29
CA ILE A 135 1.46 11.69 -2.65
C ILE A 135 1.44 11.50 -1.13
N ARG A 136 1.13 10.30 -0.64
CA ARG A 136 1.06 9.99 0.80
C ARG A 136 2.37 10.28 1.53
N VAL A 137 3.51 9.89 0.94
CA VAL A 137 4.84 10.17 1.53
C VAL A 137 5.11 11.67 1.56
N THR A 138 4.74 12.39 0.50
CA THR A 138 4.93 13.84 0.40
C THR A 138 4.10 14.59 1.44
N GLU A 139 2.80 14.28 1.54
CA GLU A 139 1.90 14.86 2.53
C GLU A 139 2.38 14.59 3.95
N ALA A 140 2.67 13.32 4.29
CA ALA A 140 3.13 12.94 5.62
C ALA A 140 4.46 13.64 6.00
N TYR A 141 5.37 13.81 5.05
CA TYR A 141 6.63 14.54 5.29
C TYR A 141 6.38 16.01 5.59
N PHE A 142 5.57 16.70 4.78
CA PHE A 142 5.27 18.11 5.00
C PHE A 142 4.43 18.34 6.26
N ASP A 143 3.57 17.40 6.64
CA ASP A 143 2.84 17.44 7.91
C ASP A 143 3.79 17.37 9.11
N ILE A 144 4.83 16.54 9.07
CA ILE A 144 5.87 16.53 10.12
C ILE A 144 6.57 17.90 10.20
N LEU A 145 6.96 18.47 9.06
CA LEU A 145 7.63 19.77 9.07
C LEU A 145 6.73 20.87 9.63
N LYS A 146 5.46 20.88 9.23
CA LYS A 146 4.43 21.77 9.78
C LYS A 146 4.25 21.57 11.29
N SER A 147 4.17 20.34 11.77
CA SER A 147 4.04 20.05 13.21
C SER A 147 5.28 20.43 14.00
N LYS A 148 6.49 20.32 13.41
CA LYS A 148 7.73 20.83 14.02
C LYS A 148 7.69 22.35 14.20
N ASP A 149 7.24 23.07 13.17
CA ASP A 149 7.11 24.54 13.24
C ASP A 149 6.04 24.97 14.25
N GLN A 150 4.92 24.24 14.31
CA GLN A 150 3.87 24.46 15.32
C GLN A 150 4.37 24.18 16.75
N LEU A 151 5.19 23.15 16.94
CA LEU A 151 5.82 22.87 18.23
C LEU A 151 6.76 24.02 18.64
N ALA A 152 7.64 24.46 17.73
CA ALA A 152 8.55 25.58 17.98
C ALA A 152 7.80 26.88 18.30
N PHE A 153 6.66 27.11 17.63
CA PHE A 153 5.75 28.23 17.93
C PHE A 153 5.15 28.10 19.33
N ALA A 154 4.60 26.94 19.69
CA ALA A 154 3.99 26.71 21.00
C ALA A 154 5.01 26.82 22.16
N GLU A 155 6.26 26.37 21.95
CA GLU A 155 7.36 26.56 22.89
C GLU A 155 7.69 28.05 23.09
N SER A 156 7.73 28.81 22.00
CA SER A 156 7.98 30.25 22.04
C SER A 156 6.84 31.01 22.73
N GLU A 157 5.59 30.61 22.48
CA GLU A 157 4.40 31.18 23.11
C GLU A 157 4.38 30.91 24.62
N LEU A 158 4.70 29.68 25.05
CA LEU A 158 4.80 29.34 26.47
C LEU A 158 5.90 30.16 27.17
N ASN A 159 7.04 30.36 26.51
CA ASN A 159 8.11 31.18 27.05
C ASN A 159 7.65 32.64 27.24
N TYR A 160 6.94 33.19 26.26
CA TYR A 160 6.36 34.53 26.33
C TYR A 160 5.32 34.68 27.45
N THR A 161 4.36 33.76 27.55
CA THR A 161 3.32 33.81 28.60
C THR A 161 3.89 33.54 29.98
N SER A 162 4.94 32.71 30.11
CA SER A 162 5.66 32.50 31.37
C SER A 162 6.35 33.78 31.87
N ALA A 163 6.98 34.53 30.97
CA ALA A 163 7.62 35.81 31.30
C ALA A 163 6.58 36.87 31.68
N THR A 164 5.44 36.88 30.98
CA THR A 164 4.30 37.75 31.26
C THR A 164 3.70 37.46 32.63
N LEU A 165 3.48 36.18 32.96
CA LEU A 165 2.99 35.75 34.27
C LEU A 165 3.96 36.15 35.40
N ARG A 166 5.28 36.01 35.18
CA ARG A 166 6.29 36.45 36.15
C ARG A 166 6.20 37.96 36.38
N GLY A 167 6.07 38.76 35.31
CA GLY A 167 5.88 40.22 35.42
C GLY A 167 4.58 40.59 36.15
N ALA A 168 3.49 39.89 35.87
CA ALA A 168 2.21 40.08 36.53
C ALA A 168 2.29 39.77 38.04
N LYS A 169 2.95 38.67 38.42
CA LYS A 169 3.18 38.32 39.83
C LYS A 169 3.93 39.42 40.59
N GLU A 170 4.95 40.03 40.00
CA GLU A 170 5.65 41.15 40.64
C GLU A 170 4.77 42.40 40.75
N LYS A 171 4.00 42.75 39.71
CA LYS A 171 3.05 43.87 39.77
C LYS A 171 1.96 43.66 40.82
N PHE A 172 1.48 42.43 40.98
CA PHE A 172 0.48 42.09 42.01
C PHE A 172 1.05 42.28 43.43
N LYS A 173 2.30 41.85 43.67
CA LYS A 173 2.98 42.09 44.96
C LYS A 173 3.10 43.58 45.30
N LEU A 174 3.23 44.43 44.28
CA LEU A 174 3.28 45.89 44.41
C LEU A 174 1.87 46.53 44.48
N GLY A 175 0.79 45.74 44.41
CA GLY A 175 -0.59 46.25 44.43
C GLY A 175 -1.02 46.98 43.16
N ILE A 176 -0.28 46.82 42.04
CA ILE A 176 -0.53 47.54 40.78
C ILE A 176 -1.65 46.89 39.95
N ILE A 177 -1.83 45.57 40.07
CA ILE A 177 -2.86 44.80 39.36
C ILE A 177 -3.77 44.08 40.34
N SER A 178 -5.01 43.77 39.93
CA SER A 178 -5.98 43.04 40.76
C SER A 178 -5.72 41.52 40.79
N GLU A 179 -6.31 40.82 41.77
CA GLU A 179 -6.24 39.35 41.82
C GLU A 179 -6.90 38.71 40.59
N LEU A 180 -8.00 39.30 40.11
CA LEU A 180 -8.70 38.84 38.90
C LEU A 180 -7.77 38.90 37.68
N GLU A 181 -7.09 40.03 37.47
CA GLU A 181 -6.12 40.19 36.37
C GLU A 181 -4.96 39.19 36.46
N LEU A 182 -4.46 38.91 37.67
CA LEU A 182 -3.42 37.89 37.86
C LEU A 182 -3.93 36.49 37.48
N LYS A 183 -5.17 36.15 37.86
CA LYS A 183 -5.80 34.87 37.52
C LYS A 183 -6.05 34.72 36.03
N ASP A 184 -6.45 35.78 35.34
CA ASP A 184 -6.60 35.77 33.88
C ASP A 184 -5.26 35.49 33.18
N ILE A 185 -4.18 36.17 33.57
CA ILE A 185 -2.83 35.92 33.03
C ILE A 185 -2.35 34.50 33.36
N GLN A 186 -2.65 33.99 34.56
CA GLN A 186 -2.35 32.60 34.93
C GLN A 186 -3.11 31.61 34.05
N SER A 187 -4.39 31.87 33.75
CA SER A 187 -5.20 31.07 32.84
C SER A 187 -4.58 31.01 31.43
N TYR A 188 -4.17 32.15 30.87
CA TYR A 188 -3.49 32.20 29.57
C TYR A 188 -2.19 31.37 29.55
N TYR A 189 -1.40 31.41 30.62
CA TYR A 189 -0.21 30.57 30.75
C TYR A 189 -0.55 29.07 30.73
N GLU A 190 -1.58 28.63 31.47
CA GLU A 190 -2.01 27.23 31.47
C GLU A 190 -2.58 26.79 30.11
N VAL A 191 -3.25 27.70 29.38
CA VAL A 191 -3.69 27.44 27.99
C VAL A 191 -2.48 27.26 27.07
N SER A 192 -1.49 28.15 27.08
CA SER A 192 -0.28 27.97 26.24
C SER A 192 0.47 26.68 26.60
N LYS A 193 0.47 26.28 27.88
CA LYS A 193 1.06 25.01 28.33
C LYS A 193 0.28 23.80 27.77
N SER A 194 -1.04 23.86 27.76
CA SER A 194 -1.89 22.83 27.12
C SER A 194 -1.65 22.74 25.61
N ASN A 195 -1.52 23.89 24.94
CA ASN A 195 -1.20 23.97 23.52
C ASN A 195 0.15 23.33 23.20
N LEU A 196 1.16 23.50 24.06
CA LEU A 196 2.45 22.82 23.91
C LEU A 196 2.31 21.29 23.94
N PHE A 197 1.54 20.74 24.88
CA PHE A 197 1.31 19.29 24.94
C PHE A 197 0.58 18.79 23.69
N SER A 198 -0.42 19.54 23.22
CA SER A 198 -1.15 19.22 21.99
C SER A 198 -0.22 19.24 20.77
N ALA A 199 0.65 20.23 20.65
CA ALA A 199 1.61 20.34 19.56
C ALA A 199 2.64 19.18 19.58
N LYS A 200 3.10 18.75 20.76
CA LYS A 200 3.96 17.56 20.91
C LYS A 200 3.27 16.29 20.43
N ASN A 201 2.04 16.06 20.88
CA ASN A 201 1.26 14.90 20.46
C ASN A 201 1.01 14.90 18.95
N ASN A 202 0.68 16.05 18.37
CA ASN A 202 0.49 16.18 16.92
C ASN A 202 1.76 15.83 16.12
N LEU A 203 2.93 16.25 16.61
CA LEU A 203 4.20 15.87 16.00
C LEU A 203 4.45 14.36 16.07
N ASP A 204 4.11 13.72 17.19
CA ASP A 204 4.27 12.27 17.35
C ASP A 204 3.30 11.49 16.44
N VAL A 205 2.04 11.94 16.31
CA VAL A 205 1.07 11.40 15.34
C VAL A 205 1.58 11.55 13.90
N ALA A 206 2.14 12.71 13.55
CA ALA A 206 2.70 12.92 12.20
C ALA A 206 3.88 11.98 11.91
N LYS A 207 4.73 11.71 12.90
CA LYS A 207 5.82 10.71 12.77
C LYS A 207 5.27 9.28 12.62
N ASP A 208 4.21 8.95 13.36
CA ASP A 208 3.56 7.64 13.25
C ASP A 208 2.98 7.40 11.85
N SER A 209 2.46 8.43 11.18
CA SER A 209 2.02 8.33 9.78
C SER A 209 3.13 7.87 8.83
N ILE A 210 4.36 8.38 9.00
CA ILE A 210 5.51 7.89 8.20
C ILE A 210 5.91 6.48 8.59
N TYR A 211 5.81 6.13 9.87
CA TYR A 211 6.07 4.77 10.32
C TYR A 211 5.11 3.76 9.68
N LEU A 212 3.83 4.09 9.55
CA LEU A 212 2.83 3.23 8.87
C LEU A 212 3.16 2.99 7.39
N ILE A 213 3.74 3.97 6.72
CA ILE A 213 4.12 3.88 5.29
C ILE A 213 5.47 3.17 5.11
N THR A 214 6.43 3.40 6.00
CA THR A 214 7.82 2.95 5.80
C THR A 214 8.22 1.73 6.63
N GLY A 215 7.45 1.39 7.66
CA GLY A 215 7.82 0.42 8.69
C GLY A 215 8.99 0.86 9.58
N ASN A 216 9.51 2.09 9.41
CA ASN A 216 10.70 2.58 10.09
C ASN A 216 10.42 3.89 10.83
N ARG A 217 11.02 4.05 12.02
CA ARG A 217 10.98 5.30 12.78
C ARG A 217 12.23 6.11 12.49
N PHE A 218 12.04 7.38 12.14
CA PHE A 218 13.12 8.33 11.92
C PHE A 218 13.11 9.37 13.04
N GLU A 219 14.29 9.76 13.52
CA GLU A 219 14.39 10.74 14.61
C GLU A 219 14.53 12.18 14.10
N ILE A 220 15.27 12.37 13.01
CA ILE A 220 15.64 13.69 12.51
C ILE A 220 15.19 13.83 11.05
N TYR A 221 14.41 14.89 10.82
CA TYR A 221 13.85 15.25 9.51
C TYR A 221 14.45 16.57 9.04
N ASN A 222 14.88 16.63 7.78
CA ASN A 222 15.46 17.84 7.18
C ASN A 222 14.41 18.95 7.11
N SER A 223 14.69 20.09 7.75
CA SER A 223 13.84 21.26 7.61
C SER A 223 13.94 21.84 6.20
N LEU A 224 12.84 22.44 5.73
CA LEU A 224 12.85 23.17 4.47
C LEU A 224 13.79 24.37 4.55
N ASN A 225 14.47 24.64 3.44
CA ASN A 225 15.20 25.89 3.29
C ASN A 225 14.19 27.05 3.34
N LYS A 226 14.45 28.08 4.16
CA LYS A 226 13.60 29.29 4.29
C LYS A 226 13.40 30.04 2.97
N LEU A 227 14.23 29.76 1.95
CA LEU A 227 14.13 30.32 0.61
C LEU A 227 13.31 29.47 -0.37
N PHE A 228 12.74 28.35 0.08
CA PHE A 228 11.91 27.49 -0.76
C PHE A 228 10.69 28.27 -1.27
N LYS A 229 10.54 28.35 -2.59
CA LYS A 229 9.35 28.85 -3.26
C LYS A 229 8.73 27.68 -4.02
N PRO A 230 7.46 27.33 -3.78
CA PRO A 230 6.82 26.28 -4.55
C PRO A 230 6.78 26.69 -6.02
N SER A 231 7.23 25.81 -6.90
CA SER A 231 7.04 25.99 -8.33
C SER A 231 5.56 25.78 -8.63
N LEU A 232 4.88 26.84 -9.06
CA LEU A 232 3.53 26.72 -9.60
C LEU A 232 3.63 26.14 -11.02
N SER A 233 2.68 25.30 -11.41
CA SER A 233 2.64 24.75 -12.77
C SER A 233 2.49 25.88 -13.78
N ASP A 234 3.26 25.80 -14.88
CA ASP A 234 3.15 26.72 -16.01
C ASP A 234 1.84 26.55 -16.80
N ILE A 235 1.08 25.49 -16.53
CA ILE A 235 -0.20 25.17 -17.18
C ILE A 235 -1.29 26.09 -16.64
N LYS A 236 -1.60 27.14 -17.41
CA LYS A 236 -2.61 28.16 -17.06
C LYS A 236 -4.03 27.78 -17.47
N ASN A 237 -4.19 26.86 -18.43
CA ASN A 237 -5.48 26.56 -19.06
C ASN A 237 -6.07 25.21 -18.59
N LEU A 238 -7.37 25.22 -18.27
CA LEU A 238 -8.14 24.02 -17.89
C LEU A 238 -8.14 22.96 -19.01
N ILE A 239 -8.18 23.36 -20.28
CA ILE A 239 -8.25 22.44 -21.43
C ILE A 239 -6.98 21.57 -21.51
N GLU A 240 -5.82 22.16 -21.24
CA GLU A 240 -4.54 21.42 -21.22
C GLU A 240 -4.53 20.38 -20.10
N TRP A 241 -5.08 20.72 -18.92
CA TRP A 241 -5.26 19.78 -17.82
C TRP A 241 -6.22 18.64 -18.17
N GLU A 242 -7.33 18.94 -18.84
CA GLU A 242 -8.29 17.93 -19.28
C GLU A 242 -7.64 16.93 -20.27
N GLN A 243 -6.87 17.42 -21.24
CA GLN A 243 -6.16 16.57 -22.19
C GLN A 243 -5.12 15.68 -21.50
N LEU A 244 -4.34 16.23 -20.56
CA LEU A 244 -3.37 15.46 -19.79
C LEU A 244 -4.05 14.42 -18.90
N ALA A 245 -5.13 14.79 -18.22
CA ALA A 245 -5.91 13.87 -17.40
C ALA A 245 -6.52 12.75 -18.26
N GLY A 246 -7.12 13.09 -19.41
CA GLY A 246 -7.70 12.10 -20.33
C GLY A 246 -6.67 11.09 -20.86
N LYS A 247 -5.40 11.50 -20.99
CA LYS A 247 -4.31 10.67 -21.50
C LYS A 247 -3.58 9.86 -20.42
N TYR A 248 -3.30 10.47 -19.26
CA TYR A 248 -2.38 9.90 -18.27
C TYR A 248 -3.04 9.50 -16.94
N ASN A 249 -4.34 9.76 -16.76
CA ASN A 249 -5.04 9.31 -15.56
C ASN A 249 -5.10 7.76 -15.52
N LEU A 250 -4.36 7.18 -14.58
CA LEU A 250 -4.24 5.73 -14.44
C LEU A 250 -5.54 5.07 -13.99
N SER A 251 -6.37 5.77 -13.20
CA SER A 251 -7.70 5.28 -12.82
C SER A 251 -8.58 5.13 -14.06
N LEU A 252 -8.57 6.14 -14.94
CA LEU A 252 -9.32 6.09 -16.20
C LEU A 252 -8.82 4.96 -17.11
N ILE A 253 -7.51 4.75 -17.20
CA ILE A 253 -6.91 3.65 -17.99
C ILE A 253 -7.34 2.28 -17.43
N ALA A 254 -7.31 2.10 -16.11
CA ALA A 254 -7.78 0.88 -15.46
C ALA A 254 -9.27 0.63 -15.76
N GLN A 255 -10.11 1.64 -15.64
CA GLN A 255 -11.55 1.53 -15.93
C GLN A 255 -11.83 1.24 -17.40
N LYS A 256 -11.09 1.84 -18.34
CA LYS A 256 -11.21 1.54 -19.79
C LYS A 256 -10.91 0.06 -20.06
N ASN A 257 -9.81 -0.46 -19.52
CA ASN A 257 -9.47 -1.89 -19.67
C ASN A 257 -10.53 -2.80 -19.03
N LEU A 258 -11.08 -2.41 -17.89
CA LEU A 258 -12.16 -3.15 -17.23
C LEU A 258 -13.43 -3.19 -18.09
N VAL A 259 -13.83 -2.07 -18.70
CA VAL A 259 -14.98 -2.02 -19.62
C VAL A 259 -14.75 -2.98 -20.80
N GLU A 260 -13.58 -2.96 -21.42
CA GLU A 260 -13.25 -3.90 -22.51
C GLU A 260 -13.32 -5.36 -22.06
N VAL A 261 -12.84 -5.69 -20.85
CA VAL A 261 -12.97 -7.03 -20.26
C VAL A 261 -14.45 -7.43 -20.15
N LYS A 262 -15.30 -6.55 -19.63
CA LYS A 262 -16.74 -6.81 -19.47
C LYS A 262 -17.45 -6.97 -20.81
N GLU A 263 -17.09 -6.19 -21.82
CA GLU A 263 -17.62 -6.34 -23.17
C GLU A 263 -17.24 -7.70 -23.79
N LYS A 264 -16.01 -8.18 -23.59
CA LYS A 264 -15.62 -9.53 -24.04
C LYS A 264 -16.41 -10.62 -23.33
N ASP A 265 -16.68 -10.46 -22.03
CA ASP A 265 -17.48 -11.41 -21.26
C ASP A 265 -18.93 -11.52 -21.77
N LEU A 266 -19.57 -10.37 -22.03
CA LEU A 266 -20.94 -10.35 -22.56
C LEU A 266 -21.01 -10.99 -23.95
N ASN A 267 -20.08 -10.66 -24.84
CA ASN A 267 -20.02 -11.24 -26.17
C ASN A 267 -19.82 -12.77 -26.15
N THR A 268 -19.04 -13.27 -25.20
CA THR A 268 -18.81 -14.72 -25.04
C THR A 268 -20.07 -15.42 -24.53
N ARG A 269 -20.75 -14.85 -23.54
CA ARG A 269 -22.03 -15.38 -23.01
C ARG A 269 -23.11 -15.45 -24.08
N ASN A 270 -23.27 -14.38 -24.87
CA ASN A 270 -24.26 -14.36 -25.96
C ASN A 270 -23.98 -15.45 -27.00
N GLN A 271 -22.71 -15.71 -27.33
CA GLN A 271 -22.34 -16.79 -28.25
C GLN A 271 -22.64 -18.18 -27.67
N SER A 272 -22.40 -18.41 -26.37
CA SER A 272 -22.73 -19.69 -25.74
C SER A 272 -24.23 -19.98 -25.71
N ILE A 273 -25.07 -18.95 -25.51
CA ILE A 273 -26.53 -19.10 -25.54
C ILE A 273 -27.00 -19.52 -26.94
N ILE A 274 -26.44 -18.91 -28.00
CA ILE A 274 -26.78 -19.26 -29.38
C ILE A 274 -26.39 -20.72 -29.71
N GLN A 275 -25.25 -21.22 -29.21
CA GLN A 275 -24.83 -22.60 -29.43
C GLN A 275 -25.63 -23.66 -28.67
N GLN A 276 -26.31 -23.29 -27.57
CA GLN A 276 -27.19 -24.20 -26.83
C GLN A 276 -28.61 -24.28 -27.40
N LEU A 277 -28.99 -23.32 -28.24
CA LEU A 277 -30.31 -23.24 -28.89
C LEU A 277 -30.34 -23.90 -30.28
N ILE A 278 -29.20 -24.39 -30.77
CA ILE A 278 -29.02 -25.13 -32.03
C ILE A 278 -28.64 -26.57 -31.68
#